data_AF-H0FV51-F1
#
_entry.id   AF-H0FV51-F1
#
_cell.length_a   1.000
_cell.length_b   1.000
_cell.length_c   1.000
_cell.angle_alpha   90.00
_cell.angle_beta   90.00
_cell.angle_gamma   90.00
#
_symmetry.space_group_name_H-M   'P 1'
#
loop_
_entity.id
_entity.type
_entity.pdbx_description
1 polymer ?
#
loop_
_entity_poly.entity_id
_entity_poly.type
_entity_poly.pdbx_seq_one_letter_code
_entity_poly.pdbx_strand_id
1 'polypeptide(L)'
;MRPQPPSAMFDDITSRAFAPAEEMPDWIEATFLDPPSPLHNEEHAHLAHAEIGFLWTVVENSRKGRRIIGPCEEGKPQGATGKCHRERHSRLRLRKP
;
A
#
# COMPACT_ATOMS: atom_id res chain seq x y z
N MET A 1 1.34 5.98 -16.33
CA MET A 1 0.57 4.76 -16.67
C MET A 1 0.98 3.66 -15.71
N ARG A 2 0.04 2.81 -15.25
CA ARG A 2 0.35 1.73 -14.28
C ARG A 2 0.97 0.52 -15.00
N PRO A 3 2.13 -0.01 -14.54
CA PRO A 3 2.75 -1.20 -15.10
C PRO A 3 1.80 -2.41 -15.09
N GLN A 4 1.92 -3.26 -16.10
CA GLN A 4 1.12 -4.47 -16.26
C GLN A 4 2.00 -5.71 -16.08
N PRO A 5 1.43 -6.81 -15.58
CA PRO A 5 2.15 -8.07 -15.56
C PRO A 5 2.48 -8.56 -16.99
N PRO A 6 3.59 -9.31 -17.18
CA PRO A 6 3.90 -9.91 -18.47
C PRO A 6 2.76 -10.82 -18.96
N SER A 7 2.36 -10.66 -20.22
CA SER A 7 1.24 -11.44 -20.80
C SER A 7 1.47 -12.94 -20.73
N ALA A 8 2.72 -13.37 -20.86
CA ALA A 8 3.13 -14.78 -20.79
C ALA A 8 2.77 -15.46 -19.46
N MET A 9 2.56 -14.69 -18.37
CA MET A 9 2.11 -15.27 -17.10
C MET A 9 0.69 -15.86 -17.17
N PHE A 10 -0.12 -15.41 -18.12
CA PHE A 10 -1.50 -15.88 -18.28
C PHE A 10 -1.63 -17.06 -19.24
N ASP A 11 -0.56 -17.45 -19.95
CA ASP A 11 -0.59 -18.56 -20.90
C ASP A 11 -0.74 -19.91 -20.19
N ASP A 12 -0.20 -20.04 -18.97
CA ASP A 12 -0.40 -21.21 -18.10
C ASP A 12 -0.71 -20.78 -16.67
N ILE A 13 -1.99 -20.49 -16.42
CA ILE A 13 -2.51 -20.13 -15.09
C ILE A 13 -2.48 -21.29 -14.08
N THR A 14 -2.23 -22.53 -14.53
CA THR A 14 -2.13 -23.68 -13.64
C THR A 14 -0.74 -23.78 -13.00
N SER A 15 0.26 -23.21 -13.68
CA SER A 15 1.60 -23.07 -13.16
C SER A 15 1.67 -21.96 -12.10
N ARG A 16 2.43 -22.22 -11.03
CA ARG A 16 2.71 -21.24 -9.97
C ARG A 16 3.81 -20.29 -10.41
N ALA A 17 3.50 -19.42 -11.37
CA ALA A 17 4.45 -18.48 -11.93
C ALA A 17 4.68 -17.26 -11.04
N PHE A 18 5.94 -16.84 -10.94
CA PHE A 18 6.39 -15.61 -10.30
C PHE A 18 7.35 -14.89 -11.23
N ALA A 19 7.21 -13.57 -11.36
CA ALA A 19 8.11 -12.75 -12.15
C ALA A 19 8.45 -11.46 -11.37
N PRO A 20 9.68 -10.93 -11.46
CA PRO A 20 10.00 -9.64 -10.86
C PRO A 20 9.16 -8.52 -11.51
N ALA A 21 8.80 -7.51 -10.72
CA ALA A 21 8.07 -6.34 -11.20
C ALA A 21 8.98 -5.10 -11.17
N GLU A 22 9.97 -5.08 -12.07
CA GLU A 22 11.06 -4.09 -12.09
C GLU A 22 10.57 -2.65 -12.32
N GLU A 23 9.45 -2.48 -13.03
CA GLU A 23 8.85 -1.16 -13.31
C GLU A 23 8.00 -0.62 -12.15
N MET A 24 7.75 -1.43 -11.12
CA MET A 24 6.84 -1.09 -10.03
C MET A 24 7.40 -0.03 -9.06
N PRO A 25 8.69 -0.08 -8.64
CA PRO A 25 9.27 0.93 -7.76
C PRO A 25 9.12 2.35 -8.33
N ASP A 26 9.57 2.55 -9.57
CA ASP A 26 9.54 3.87 -10.23
C ASP A 26 8.11 4.41 -10.36
N TRP A 27 7.16 3.53 -10.69
CA TRP A 27 5.75 3.93 -10.76
C TRP A 27 5.17 4.29 -9.40
N ILE A 28 5.51 3.55 -8.34
CA ILE A 28 5.05 3.84 -6.97
C ILE A 28 5.61 5.17 -6.49
N GLU A 29 6.90 5.43 -6.73
CA GLU A 29 7.53 6.68 -6.35
C GLU A 29 6.84 7.87 -7.02
N ALA A 30 6.69 7.83 -8.35
CA ALA A 30 6.03 8.89 -9.11
C ALA A 30 4.53 9.06 -8.77
N THR A 31 3.86 8.01 -8.26
CA THR A 31 2.41 8.05 -8.00
C THR A 31 2.08 8.39 -6.55
N PHE A 32 2.80 7.85 -5.58
CA PHE A 32 2.43 7.96 -4.16
C PHE A 32 3.41 8.80 -3.34
N LEU A 33 4.67 8.92 -3.78
CA LEU A 33 5.72 9.60 -3.02
C LEU A 33 6.03 10.99 -3.56
N ASP A 34 5.87 11.20 -4.86
CA ASP A 34 6.09 12.50 -5.50
C ASP A 34 5.04 13.54 -5.05
N PRO A 35 5.42 14.65 -4.38
CA PRO A 35 4.50 15.69 -3.92
C PRO A 35 3.51 16.29 -4.94
N PRO A 36 3.88 16.52 -6.22
CA PRO A 36 2.95 16.98 -7.24
C PRO A 36 1.95 15.91 -7.71
N SER A 37 2.11 14.64 -7.29
CA SER A 37 1.17 13.59 -7.68
C SER A 37 -0.20 13.78 -7.00
N PRO A 38 -1.32 13.60 -7.73
CA PRO A 38 -2.66 13.63 -7.14
C PRO A 38 -2.92 12.58 -6.05
N LEU A 39 -2.11 11.51 -6.02
CA LEU A 39 -2.22 10.41 -5.06
C LEU A 39 -1.14 10.46 -3.98
N HIS A 40 -0.39 11.56 -3.91
CA HIS A 40 0.59 11.78 -2.86
C HIS A 40 -0.06 11.73 -1.48
N ASN A 41 0.60 11.04 -0.54
CA ASN A 41 0.22 11.03 0.87
C ASN A 41 1.47 11.20 1.74
N GLU A 42 1.52 12.26 2.53
CA GLU A 42 2.64 12.55 3.44
C GLU A 42 2.91 11.41 4.42
N GLU A 43 1.87 10.66 4.84
CA GLU A 43 2.05 9.51 5.73
C GLU A 43 2.84 8.37 5.08
N HIS A 44 2.98 8.35 3.75
CA HIS A 44 3.76 7.35 3.01
C HIS A 44 5.24 7.70 2.87
N ALA A 45 5.72 8.81 3.43
CA ALA A 45 7.14 9.21 3.35
C ALA A 45 8.09 8.10 3.86
N HIS A 46 7.66 7.29 4.82
CA HIS A 46 8.45 6.17 5.35
C HIS A 46 8.72 5.07 4.31
N LEU A 47 7.91 4.95 3.25
CA LEU A 47 8.09 3.96 2.19
C LEU A 47 9.29 4.28 1.30
N ALA A 48 9.67 5.55 1.18
CA ALA A 48 10.85 5.98 0.40
C ALA A 48 12.17 5.43 0.96
N HIS A 49 12.18 5.03 2.23
CA HIS A 49 13.35 4.51 2.92
C HIS A 49 13.23 3.03 3.27
N ALA A 50 12.12 2.39 2.87
CA ALA A 50 11.87 0.99 3.16
C ALA A 50 12.46 0.08 2.08
N GLU A 51 13.03 -1.06 2.48
CA GLU A 51 13.48 -2.09 1.55
C GLU A 51 12.28 -2.94 1.10
N ILE A 52 11.70 -2.61 -0.05
CA ILE A 52 10.49 -3.26 -0.57
C ILE A 52 10.79 -3.95 -1.91
N GLY A 53 10.47 -5.23 -1.99
CA GLY A 53 10.53 -6.01 -3.24
C GLY A 53 9.16 -6.14 -3.90
N PHE A 54 9.12 -6.10 -5.24
CA PHE A 54 7.90 -6.22 -6.03
C PHE A 54 7.97 -7.40 -7.00
N LEU A 55 6.87 -8.15 -7.09
CA LEU A 55 6.73 -9.26 -8.02
C LEU A 55 5.30 -9.35 -8.56
N TRP A 56 5.18 -9.98 -9.71
CA TRP A 56 3.93 -10.43 -10.30
C TRP A 56 3.73 -11.91 -10.01
N THR A 57 2.48 -12.31 -9.77
CA THR A 57 2.11 -13.71 -9.64
C THR A 57 0.66 -13.93 -10.06
N VAL A 58 0.39 -15.11 -10.64
CA VAL A 58 -0.97 -15.62 -10.88
C VAL A 58 -1.47 -16.48 -9.72
N VAL A 59 -0.62 -16.74 -8.73
CA VAL A 59 -0.98 -17.48 -7.53
C VAL A 59 -1.90 -16.63 -6.65
N GLU A 60 -3.00 -17.23 -6.23
CA GLU A 60 -3.94 -16.61 -5.31
C GLU A 60 -3.26 -16.31 -3.97
N ASN A 61 -3.30 -15.04 -3.54
CA ASN A 61 -2.95 -14.69 -2.17
C ASN A 61 -4.06 -15.19 -1.24
N SER A 62 -3.76 -16.14 -0.35
CA SER A 62 -4.74 -16.68 0.61
C SER A 62 -4.14 -16.81 2.02
N ARG A 63 -4.96 -16.56 3.04
CA ARG A 63 -4.58 -16.71 4.46
C ARG A 63 -5.75 -17.29 5.25
N LYS A 64 -5.49 -18.35 6.04
CA LYS A 64 -6.53 -19.07 6.83
C LYS A 64 -7.75 -19.46 5.98
N GLY A 65 -7.53 -19.99 4.78
CA GLY A 65 -8.59 -20.45 3.88
C GLY A 65 -9.43 -19.33 3.24
N ARG A 66 -8.99 -18.07 3.33
CA ARG A 66 -9.68 -16.93 2.70
C ARG A 66 -8.78 -16.29 1.65
N ARG A 67 -9.34 -16.02 0.48
CA ARG A 67 -8.72 -15.21 -0.58
C ARG A 67 -8.51 -13.78 -0.09
N ILE A 68 -7.30 -13.27 -0.25
CA ILE A 68 -6.94 -11.88 0.02
C ILE A 68 -6.91 -11.15 -1.32
N ILE A 69 -7.91 -10.29 -1.56
CA ILE A 69 -8.02 -9.46 -2.78
C ILE A 69 -7.17 -8.17 -2.68
N GLY A 70 -6.60 -7.91 -1.49
CA GLY A 70 -5.72 -6.77 -1.21
C GLY A 70 -5.68 -6.53 0.30
N PRO A 71 -4.58 -6.87 1.00
CA PRO A 71 -4.48 -6.58 2.42
C PRO A 71 -4.20 -5.08 2.60
N CYS A 72 -5.13 -4.37 3.22
CA CYS A 72 -4.86 -3.09 3.87
C CYS A 72 -4.96 -3.37 5.37
N GLU A 73 -3.87 -3.88 5.96
CA GLU A 73 -3.79 -4.03 7.42
C GLU A 73 -3.17 -2.74 7.97
N GLU A 74 -3.96 -1.93 8.70
CA GLU A 74 -3.41 -0.89 9.58
C GLU A 74 -2.59 -1.61 10.68
N GLY A 75 -1.30 -1.30 10.77
CA GLY A 75 -0.44 -1.79 11.85
C GLY A 75 -0.96 -1.28 13.20
N LYS A 76 -1.82 -2.04 13.87
CA LYS A 76 -2.18 -1.75 15.26
C LYS A 76 -1.02 -2.18 16.15
N PRO A 77 -0.36 -1.27 16.90
CA PRO A 77 0.61 -1.68 17.90
C PRO A 77 -0.10 -2.62 18.90
N GLN A 78 0.45 -3.81 19.08
CA GLN A 78 -0.06 -4.80 20.01
C GLN A 78 0.37 -4.40 21.43
N GLY A 79 -0.60 -4.09 22.29
CA GLY A 79 -0.39 -4.04 23.73
C GLY A 79 -1.32 -3.08 24.46
N ALA A 80 -2.01 -3.62 25.48
CA ALA A 80 -2.76 -2.95 26.53
C ALA A 80 -4.15 -2.36 26.19
N THR A 81 -5.15 -3.10 26.65
CA THR A 81 -6.40 -2.62 27.25
C THR A 81 -6.50 -1.11 27.54
N GLY A 82 -7.55 -0.47 27.03
CA GLY A 82 -8.17 0.69 27.67
C GLY A 82 -8.09 2.01 26.90
N LYS A 83 -9.27 2.50 26.47
CA LYS A 83 -9.60 3.89 26.15
C LYS A 83 -8.77 4.57 25.04
N CYS A 84 -9.29 4.51 23.82
CA CYS A 84 -8.99 5.49 22.77
C CYS A 84 -9.43 6.89 23.24
N HIS A 85 -8.49 7.71 23.71
CA HIS A 85 -8.72 9.16 23.81
C HIS A 85 -8.58 9.75 22.41
N ARG A 86 -9.72 9.97 21.77
CA ARG A 86 -9.80 10.73 20.53
C ARG A 86 -9.70 12.22 20.87
N GLU A 87 -8.48 12.74 21.01
CA GLU A 87 -8.23 14.17 21.11
C GLU A 87 -8.37 14.78 19.70
N ARG A 88 -9.47 15.49 19.44
CA ARG A 88 -9.65 16.27 18.21
C ARG A 88 -8.90 17.60 18.37
N HIS A 89 -7.68 17.67 17.87
CA HIS A 89 -7.04 18.96 17.64
C HIS A 89 -7.36 19.48 16.25
N SER A 90 -8.26 20.46 16.17
CA SER A 90 -7.92 21.69 15.46
C SER A 90 -8.76 22.85 15.98
N ARG A 91 -8.03 23.80 16.56
CA ARG A 91 -8.47 25.15 16.92
C ARG A 91 -9.02 25.85 15.68
N LEU A 92 -10.26 26.32 15.74
CA LEU A 92 -10.64 27.52 14.99
C LEU A 92 -10.90 28.64 16.00
N ARG A 93 -9.90 29.52 16.15
CA ARG A 93 -10.10 30.83 16.77
C ARG A 93 -10.88 31.68 15.76
N LEU A 94 -12.09 32.08 16.10
CA LEU A 94 -12.61 33.37 15.66
C LEU A 94 -13.23 34.10 16.84
N ARG A 95 -12.73 35.32 17.02
CA ARG A 95 -13.02 36.25 18.10
C ARG A 95 -13.83 37.39 17.51
N LYS A 96 -14.71 37.94 18.35
CA LYS A 96 -15.26 39.32 18.38
C LYS A 96 -16.72 39.48 17.89
N PRO A 97 -17.38 40.56 18.32
CA PRO A 97 -17.27 41.29 19.60
C PRO A 97 -18.35 40.85 20.60
#